data_AF-A0A7L4TGC3-F1
#
_entry.id   AF-A0A7L4TGC3-F1
#
_cell.length_a   1.000
_cell.length_b   1.000
_cell.length_c   1.000
_cell.angle_alpha   90.00
_cell.angle_beta   90.00
_cell.angle_gamma   90.00
#
_symmetry.space_group_name_H-M   'P 1'
#
loop_
_entity.id
_entity.type
_entity.pdbx_description
1 polymer ?
#
loop_
_entity_poly.entity_id
_entity_poly.type
_entity_poly.pdbx_seq_one_letter_code
_entity_poly.pdbx_strand_id
1 'polypeptide(L)'
;MNRTLPMKDLAALGFLMFALFLGAGNLIFPPLLGQQAGTALWPAIIGFLVTGVGLPLLAIIAVSQVNGDLHQLANRVHPIFAVIFSFTVYLAIGPFFGIPRTGTVAYEIGVVPFLP
;
A
#
# COMPACT_ATOMS: atom_id res chain seq x y z
N MET A 1 -24.85 13.68 -0.21
CA MET A 1 -25.47 12.88 -1.29
C MET A 1 -25.12 11.41 -1.06
N ASN A 2 -26.05 10.60 -0.55
CA ASN A 2 -25.85 9.15 -0.46
C ASN A 2 -26.19 8.54 -1.83
N ARG A 3 -25.24 8.58 -2.76
CA ARG A 3 -25.33 7.81 -4.01
C ARG A 3 -24.83 6.40 -3.71
N THR A 4 -25.77 5.47 -3.55
CA THR A 4 -25.44 4.04 -3.54
C THR A 4 -24.94 3.67 -4.93
N LEU A 5 -23.71 3.15 -5.00
CA LEU A 5 -23.12 2.71 -6.26
C LEU A 5 -23.91 1.49 -6.77
N PRO A 6 -24.23 1.42 -8.07
CA PRO A 6 -24.79 0.21 -8.65
C PRO A 6 -23.79 -0.95 -8.47
N MET A 7 -24.29 -2.20 -8.37
CA MET A 7 -23.45 -3.36 -8.05
C MET A 7 -22.25 -3.54 -8.99
N LYS A 8 -22.38 -3.13 -10.27
CA LYS A 8 -21.28 -3.15 -11.24
C LYS A 8 -20.11 -2.23 -10.82
N ASP A 9 -20.43 -1.04 -10.31
CA ASP A 9 -19.43 -0.03 -9.96
C ASP A 9 -18.76 -0.42 -8.64
N LEU A 10 -19.51 -1.03 -7.72
CA LEU A 10 -18.95 -1.61 -6.51
C LEU A 10 -18.00 -2.77 -6.83
N ALA A 11 -18.38 -3.66 -7.74
CA ALA A 11 -17.51 -4.74 -8.19
C ALA A 11 -16.26 -4.19 -8.89
N ALA A 12 -16.41 -3.21 -9.77
CA ALA A 12 -15.30 -2.55 -10.44
C ALA A 12 -14.35 -1.87 -9.45
N LEU A 13 -14.88 -1.15 -8.46
CA LEU A 13 -14.09 -0.54 -7.40
C LEU A 13 -13.37 -1.60 -6.54
N GLY A 14 -14.04 -2.70 -6.23
CA GLY A 14 -13.45 -3.83 -5.52
C GLY A 14 -12.28 -4.44 -6.28
N PHE A 15 -12.44 -4.70 -7.58
CA PHE A 15 -11.35 -5.18 -8.44
C PHE A 15 -10.22 -4.17 -8.61
N LEU A 16 -10.53 -2.87 -8.68
CA LEU A 16 -9.53 -1.82 -8.76
C LEU A 16 -8.70 -1.73 -7.47
N MET A 17 -9.36 -1.80 -6.30
CA MET A 17 -8.67 -1.88 -5.00
C MET A 17 -7.86 -3.17 -4.90
N PHE A 18 -8.40 -4.30 -5.33
CA PHE A 18 -7.68 -5.56 -5.39
C PHE A 18 -6.44 -5.45 -6.28
N ALA A 19 -6.54 -4.89 -7.48
CA ALA A 19 -5.41 -4.72 -8.39
C ALA A 19 -4.34 -3.76 -7.83
N LEU A 20 -4.76 -2.68 -7.16
CA LEU A 20 -3.86 -1.73 -6.50
C LEU A 20 -3.05 -2.39 -5.38
N PHE A 21 -3.71 -3.26 -4.60
CA PHE A 21 -3.07 -3.93 -3.46
C PHE A 21 -2.42 -5.26 -3.83
N LEU A 22 -2.85 -5.97 -4.88
CA LEU A 22 -2.18 -7.16 -5.42
C LEU A 22 -0.97 -6.77 -6.29
N GLY A 23 -0.23 -5.75 -5.87
CA GLY A 23 1.04 -5.38 -6.48
C GLY A 23 2.16 -6.36 -6.10
N ALA A 24 3.35 -6.16 -6.69
CA ALA A 24 4.52 -7.01 -6.47
C ALA A 24 4.84 -7.25 -4.98
N GLY A 25 4.68 -6.22 -4.12
CA GLY A 25 4.91 -6.36 -2.68
C GLY A 25 4.02 -7.43 -2.04
N ASN A 26 2.71 -7.36 -2.23
CA ASN A 26 1.78 -8.33 -1.64
C ASN A 26 1.81 -9.69 -2.33
N LEU A 27 2.51 -9.83 -3.46
CA LEU A 27 2.75 -11.12 -4.10
C LEU A 27 4.03 -11.80 -3.57
N ILE A 28 5.04 -11.01 -3.21
CA ILE A 28 6.37 -11.51 -2.79
C ILE A 28 6.48 -11.66 -1.27
N PHE A 29 5.97 -10.70 -0.50
CA PHE A 29 6.18 -10.67 0.95
C PHE A 29 5.39 -11.73 1.72
N PRO A 30 4.12 -12.05 1.40
CA PRO A 30 3.39 -13.04 2.19
C PRO A 30 3.98 -14.45 2.13
N PRO A 31 4.41 -14.97 0.96
CA PRO A 31 5.13 -16.24 0.91
C PRO A 31 6.44 -16.20 1.70
N LEU A 32 7.22 -15.10 1.58
CA LEU A 32 8.47 -14.93 2.32
C LEU A 32 8.23 -14.89 3.84
N LEU A 33 7.24 -14.12 4.28
CA LEU A 33 6.85 -14.01 5.69
C LEU A 33 6.31 -15.35 6.22
N GLY A 34 5.54 -16.08 5.41
CA GLY A 34 5.08 -17.42 5.74
C GLY A 34 6.23 -18.43 5.89
N GLN A 35 7.22 -18.35 5.00
CA GLN A 35 8.44 -19.16 5.11
C GLN A 35 9.25 -18.82 6.36
N GLN A 36 9.39 -17.53 6.68
CA GLN A 36 10.13 -17.04 7.85
C GLN A 36 9.37 -17.27 9.17
N ALA A 37 8.04 -17.38 9.14
CA ALA A 37 7.22 -17.57 10.34
C ALA A 37 7.45 -18.93 11.02
N GLY A 38 7.94 -19.94 10.29
CA GLY A 38 8.16 -21.28 10.82
C GLY A 38 6.90 -21.86 11.45
N THR A 39 6.92 -22.08 12.77
CA THR A 39 5.75 -22.58 13.53
C THR A 39 4.73 -21.50 13.89
N ALA A 40 5.11 -20.22 13.83
CA ALA A 40 4.28 -19.07 14.23
C ALA A 40 3.46 -18.51 13.06
N LEU A 41 2.91 -19.37 12.21
CA LEU A 41 2.19 -18.97 11.00
C LEU A 41 0.96 -18.09 11.31
N TRP A 42 0.14 -18.48 12.28
CA TRP A 42 -1.08 -17.73 12.63
C TRP A 42 -0.80 -16.31 13.16
N PRO A 43 0.12 -16.11 14.13
CA PRO A 43 0.57 -14.77 14.51
C PRO A 43 1.10 -13.95 13.33
N ALA A 44 1.88 -14.57 12.45
CA ALA A 44 2.45 -13.88 11.29
C ALA A 44 1.36 -13.42 10.30
N ILE A 45 0.36 -14.26 10.03
CA ILE A 45 -0.80 -13.91 9.20
C ILE A 45 -1.58 -12.74 9.81
N ILE A 46 -1.88 -12.79 11.11
CA ILE A 46 -2.64 -11.72 11.78
C ILE A 46 -1.84 -10.41 11.73
N GLY A 47 -0.54 -10.46 12.04
CA GLY A 47 0.34 -9.30 11.95
C GLY A 47 0.38 -8.71 10.54
N PHE A 48 0.50 -9.56 9.52
CA PHE A 48 0.45 -9.15 8.12
C PHE A 48 -0.90 -8.53 7.73
N LEU A 49 -2.02 -9.12 8.14
CA LEU A 49 -3.35 -8.57 7.85
C LEU A 49 -3.57 -7.21 8.50
N VAL A 50 -3.15 -7.04 9.76
CA VAL A 50 -3.30 -5.76 10.47
C VAL A 50 -2.42 -4.67 9.84
N THR A 51 -1.16 -4.97 9.57
CA THR A 51 -0.18 -3.97 9.12
C THR A 51 -0.14 -3.77 7.60
N GLY A 52 -0.16 -4.86 6.84
CA GLY A 52 -0.05 -4.87 5.38
C GLY A 52 -1.37 -4.61 4.65
N VAL A 53 -2.52 -4.87 5.28
CA VAL A 53 -3.85 -4.68 4.66
C VAL A 53 -4.70 -3.68 5.43
N GLY A 54 -4.77 -3.81 6.76
CA GLY A 54 -5.61 -2.97 7.62
C GLY A 54 -5.23 -1.50 7.59
N LEU A 55 -3.96 -1.17 7.84
CA LEU A 55 -3.49 0.22 7.85
C LEU A 55 -3.64 0.93 6.48
N PRO A 56 -3.27 0.32 5.34
CA PRO A 56 -3.52 0.95 4.04
C PRO A 56 -5.00 1.17 3.74
N LEU A 57 -5.87 0.23 4.14
CA LEU A 57 -7.33 0.40 3.99
C LEU A 57 -7.83 1.59 4.83
N LEU A 58 -7.38 1.72 6.08
CA LEU A 58 -7.70 2.86 6.92
C LEU A 58 -7.21 4.19 6.32
N ALA A 59 -6.02 4.21 5.70
CA ALA A 59 -5.50 5.39 5.03
C ALA A 59 -6.38 5.81 3.83
N ILE A 60 -6.83 4.86 3.01
CA ILE A 60 -7.77 5.15 1.91
C ILE A 60 -9.09 5.71 2.44
N ILE A 61 -9.63 5.13 3.52
CA ILE A 61 -10.87 5.61 4.15
C ILE A 61 -10.68 7.02 4.73
N ALA A 62 -9.50 7.34 5.28
CA ALA A 62 -9.22 8.67 5.79
C ALA A 62 -9.11 9.71 4.67
N VAL A 63 -8.43 9.35 3.56
CA VAL A 63 -8.24 10.24 2.41
C VAL A 63 -9.55 10.44 1.61
N SER A 64 -10.41 9.42 1.55
CA SER A 64 -11.71 9.55 0.90
C SER A 64 -12.64 10.54 1.61
N GLN A 65 -12.46 10.77 2.91
CA GLN A 65 -13.20 11.78 3.68
C GLN A 65 -12.79 13.22 3.37
N VAL A 66 -11.67 13.44 2.68
CA VAL A 66 -11.15 14.78 2.31
C VAL A 66 -11.08 14.97 0.79
N ASN A 67 -12.07 14.45 0.07
CA ASN A 67 -12.14 14.52 -1.40
C ASN A 67 -10.89 13.97 -2.13
N GLY A 68 -10.11 13.10 -1.49
CA GLY A 68 -8.90 12.53 -2.07
C GLY A 68 -7.64 13.38 -1.90
N ASP A 69 -7.70 14.52 -1.21
CA ASP A 69 -6.57 15.43 -1.09
C ASP A 69 -5.81 15.23 0.24
N LEU A 70 -4.63 14.61 0.15
CA LEU A 70 -3.74 14.39 1.29
C LEU A 70 -3.34 15.71 1.99
N HIS A 71 -3.18 16.79 1.23
CA HIS A 71 -2.83 18.10 1.79
C HIS A 71 -3.97 18.64 2.64
N GLN A 72 -5.23 18.48 2.22
CA GLN A 72 -6.39 18.84 3.04
C GLN A 72 -6.50 18.01 4.33
N LEU A 73 -6.14 16.72 4.28
CA LEU A 73 -6.08 15.90 5.48
C LEU A 73 -5.02 16.42 6.46
N ALA A 74 -3.81 16.67 5.97
CA ALA A 74 -2.69 17.10 6.78
C ALA A 74 -2.82 18.55 7.29
N ASN A 75 -3.57 19.40 6.57
CA ASN A 75 -3.84 20.78 6.98
C ASN A 75 -4.71 20.86 8.23
N ARG A 76 -5.42 19.78 8.60
CA ARG A 76 -6.11 19.67 9.91
C ARG A 76 -5.14 19.70 11.10
N VAL A 77 -3.86 19.39 10.87
CA VAL A 77 -2.81 19.45 11.90
C VAL A 77 -2.17 20.83 11.91
N HIS A 78 -1.54 21.24 10.79
CA HIS A 78 -0.93 22.56 10.61
C HIS A 78 -0.59 22.80 9.12
N PRO A 79 -0.73 24.02 8.56
CA PRO A 79 -0.45 24.28 7.14
C PRO A 79 0.99 23.99 6.71
N ILE A 80 1.99 24.33 7.54
CA ILE A 80 3.40 24.00 7.25
C ILE A 80 3.63 22.48 7.26
N PHE A 81 2.99 21.77 8.20
CA PHE A 81 3.07 20.31 8.27
C PHE A 81 2.46 19.68 7.02
N ALA A 82 1.33 20.21 6.55
CA ALA A 82 0.64 19.69 5.36
C ALA A 82 1.52 19.73 4.10
N VAL A 83 2.26 20.82 3.90
CA VAL A 83 3.17 20.98 2.77
C VAL A 83 4.34 20.01 2.90
N ILE A 84 5.04 20.01 4.04
CA ILE A 84 6.24 19.16 4.24
C ILE A 84 5.87 17.67 4.15
N PHE A 85 4.78 17.27 4.79
CA PHE A 85 4.34 15.89 4.83
C PHE A 85 3.92 15.40 3.45
N SER A 86 3.06 16.14 2.75
CA SER A 86 2.61 15.76 1.40
C SER A 86 3.79 15.68 0.42
N PHE A 87 4.70 16.65 0.48
CA PHE A 87 5.92 16.65 -0.33
C PHE A 87 6.79 15.41 -0.07
N THR A 88 7.02 15.09 1.21
CA THR A 88 7.82 13.92 1.63
C THR A 88 7.17 12.62 1.15
N VAL A 89 5.84 12.49 1.29
CA VAL A 89 5.09 11.31 0.83
C VAL A 89 5.23 11.14 -0.68
N TYR A 90 5.09 12.21 -1.47
CA TYR A 90 5.26 12.13 -2.92
C TYR A 90 6.69 11.74 -3.33
N LEU A 91 7.70 12.28 -2.65
CA LEU A 91 9.09 11.88 -2.88
C LEU A 91 9.36 10.43 -2.50
N ALA A 92 8.75 9.93 -1.42
CA ALA A 92 8.85 8.53 -1.04
C ALA A 92 8.21 7.62 -2.09
N ILE A 93 6.97 7.90 -2.51
CA ILE A 93 6.24 7.05 -3.47
C ILE A 93 7.02 6.89 -4.78
N GLY A 94 7.58 7.97 -5.32
CA GLY A 94 8.31 7.93 -6.59
C GLY A 94 9.81 7.69 -6.42
N PRO A 95 10.61 8.77 -6.39
CA PRO A 95 12.06 8.71 -6.58
C PRO A 95 12.83 8.00 -5.47
N PHE A 96 12.40 8.13 -4.21
CA PHE A 96 13.24 7.71 -3.08
C PHE A 96 12.95 6.33 -2.54
N PHE A 97 11.73 5.82 -2.68
CA PHE A 97 11.38 4.50 -2.17
C PHE A 97 10.77 3.59 -3.23
N GLY A 98 9.72 4.01 -3.92
CA GLY A 98 9.02 3.14 -4.87
C GLY A 98 9.91 2.67 -6.02
N ILE A 99 10.55 3.61 -6.74
CA ILE A 99 11.40 3.27 -7.88
C ILE A 99 12.62 2.41 -7.47
N PRO A 100 13.44 2.79 -6.47
CA PRO A 100 14.57 1.97 -6.07
C PRO A 100 14.16 0.59 -5.58
N ARG A 101 13.10 0.50 -4.75
CA ARG A 101 12.65 -0.79 -4.18
C ARG A 101 12.14 -1.74 -5.25
N THR A 102 11.34 -1.26 -6.19
CA THR A 102 10.82 -2.10 -7.28
C THR A 102 11.94 -2.58 -8.19
N GLY A 103 12.91 -1.72 -8.49
CA GLY A 103 14.10 -2.08 -9.25
C GLY A 103 14.95 -3.16 -8.56
N THR A 104 15.26 -2.99 -7.26
CA THR A 104 16.07 -3.98 -6.53
C THR A 104 15.38 -5.32 -6.40
N VAL A 105 14.07 -5.32 -6.13
CA VAL A 105 13.29 -6.57 -6.00
C VAL A 105 13.18 -7.31 -7.33
N ALA A 106 12.96 -6.58 -8.44
CA ALA A 106 12.96 -7.19 -9.77
C ALA A 106 14.32 -7.81 -10.11
N TYR A 107 15.42 -7.16 -9.72
CA TYR A 107 16.77 -7.69 -9.90
C TYR A 107 17.04 -8.93 -9.02
N GLU A 108 16.70 -8.87 -7.73
CA GLU A 108 16.90 -9.97 -6.78
C GLU A 108 16.12 -11.24 -7.15
N ILE A 109 14.92 -11.10 -7.71
CA ILE A 109 14.08 -12.26 -8.06
C ILE A 109 14.29 -12.69 -9.52
N GLY A 110 14.49 -11.74 -10.43
CA GLY A 110 14.52 -11.99 -11.86
C GLY A 110 15.91 -12.20 -12.45
N VAL A 111 16.97 -11.74 -11.80
CA VAL A 111 18.35 -11.78 -12.34
C VAL A 111 19.29 -12.56 -11.43
N VAL A 112 19.32 -12.26 -10.13
CA VAL A 112 20.26 -12.89 -9.16
C VAL A 112 20.22 -14.42 -9.19
N PRO A 113 19.07 -15.12 -9.28
CA PRO A 113 19.04 -16.59 -9.29
C PRO A 113 19.69 -17.23 -10.53
N PHE A 114 19.94 -16.45 -11.58
CA PHE A 114 20.54 -16.90 -12.84
C PHE A 114 22.00 -16.44 -13.01
N LEU A 115 22.51 -15.65 -12.07
CA LEU A 115 23.92 -15.28 -12.01
C LEU A 115 24.71 -16.34 -11.23
N PRO A 116 25.96 -16.63 -11.63
CA PRO A 116 26.82 -17.62 -10.98
C PRO A 116 27.23 -17.25 -9.56
#